data_AF-A0A920UXM4-F1
#
_entry.id   AF-A0A920UXM4-F1
#
_cell.length_a   1.000
_cell.length_b   1.000
_cell.length_c   1.000
_cell.angle_alpha   90.00
_cell.angle_beta   90.00
_cell.angle_gamma   90.00
#
_symmetry.space_group_name_H-M   'P 1'
#
loop_
_entity.id
_entity.type
_entity.pdbx_description
1 polymer ?
#
loop_
_entity_poly.entity_id
_entity_poly.type
_entity_poly.pdbx_seq_one_letter_code
_entity_poly.pdbx_strand_id
1 'polypeptide(L)'
;MQVGKARYGLMLREDGILYDDGTASRLETDRYLMTTTTHNAAGVLAHMEFHHQCVWPGLDVQFCSVTEKVGGPCRCGAAKPRIIGSCAAQISLDNDAFPLLWLRGNSPFKESASAFSYQFFWGIRL
;
A
#
# COMPACT_ATOMS: atom_id res chain seq x y z
N MET A 1 -5.00 3.07 -12.55
CA MET A 1 -5.52 3.63 -11.28
C MET A 1 -5.20 5.12 -11.22
N GLN A 2 -6.06 6.02 -10.72
CA GLN A 2 -5.74 7.45 -10.59
C GLN A 2 -4.71 7.67 -9.48
N VAL A 3 -3.86 8.69 -9.60
CA VAL A 3 -2.96 9.13 -8.51
C VAL A 3 -3.80 9.57 -7.29
N GLY A 4 -3.34 9.26 -6.08
CA GLY A 4 -4.06 9.54 -4.83
C GLY A 4 -5.19 8.55 -4.53
N LYS A 5 -5.21 7.39 -5.21
CA LYS A 5 -6.18 6.31 -4.95
C LYS A 5 -5.49 5.00 -4.66
N ALA A 6 -6.16 4.21 -3.83
CA ALA A 6 -5.83 2.83 -3.54
C ALA A 6 -6.84 1.87 -4.17
N ARG A 7 -6.41 0.62 -4.40
CA ARG A 7 -7.25 -0.50 -4.79
C ARG A 7 -6.82 -1.74 -4.02
N TYR A 8 -7.81 -2.52 -3.61
CA TYR A 8 -7.56 -3.87 -3.13
C TYR A 8 -7.26 -4.80 -4.30
N GLY A 9 -6.30 -5.71 -4.12
CA GLY A 9 -5.84 -6.64 -5.13
C GLY A 9 -5.50 -7.99 -4.54
N LEU A 10 -5.54 -9.00 -5.40
CA LEU A 10 -5.12 -10.36 -5.10
C LEU A 10 -3.91 -10.69 -5.98
N MET A 11 -2.88 -11.25 -5.38
CA MET A 11 -1.76 -11.87 -6.07
C MET A 11 -2.06 -13.36 -6.17
N LEU A 12 -2.10 -13.88 -7.39
CA LEU A 12 -2.30 -15.30 -7.66
C LEU A 12 -0.98 -15.93 -8.08
N ARG A 13 -0.84 -17.21 -7.78
CA ARG A 13 0.16 -18.06 -8.40
C ARG A 13 -0.26 -18.40 -9.83
N GLU A 14 0.64 -19.05 -10.55
CA GLU A 14 0.47 -19.52 -11.92
C GLU A 14 -0.62 -20.60 -12.03
N ASP A 15 -0.86 -21.34 -10.95
CA ASP A 15 -1.94 -22.33 -10.83
C ASP A 15 -3.32 -21.69 -10.54
N GLY A 16 -3.39 -20.36 -10.42
CA GLY A 16 -4.61 -19.60 -10.16
C GLY A 16 -5.03 -19.57 -8.69
N ILE A 17 -4.24 -20.15 -7.78
CA ILE A 17 -4.54 -20.13 -6.34
C ILE A 17 -3.97 -18.84 -5.73
N LEU A 18 -4.68 -18.30 -4.73
CA LEU A 18 -4.25 -17.12 -3.97
C LEU A 18 -2.84 -17.34 -3.40
N TYR A 19 -1.95 -16.43 -3.75
CA TYR A 19 -0.61 -16.32 -3.17
C TYR A 19 -0.62 -15.35 -2.00
N ASP A 20 -1.18 -14.15 -2.22
CA ASP A 20 -1.30 -13.12 -1.19
C ASP A 20 -2.34 -12.06 -1.59
N ASP A 21 -2.69 -11.17 -0.67
CA ASP A 21 -3.59 -10.05 -0.91
C ASP A 21 -3.08 -8.74 -0.31
N GLY A 22 -3.71 -7.64 -0.71
CA GLY A 22 -3.50 -6.37 -0.06
C GLY A 22 -3.99 -5.19 -0.89
N THR A 23 -3.39 -4.02 -0.69
CA THR A 23 -3.78 -2.79 -1.38
C THR A 23 -2.62 -2.21 -2.16
N ALA A 24 -2.89 -1.72 -3.37
CA ALA A 24 -1.95 -0.92 -4.13
C ALA A 24 -2.43 0.53 -4.15
N SER A 25 -1.60 1.45 -3.69
CA SER A 25 -1.84 2.90 -3.64
C SER A 25 -0.93 3.60 -4.64
N ARG A 26 -1.49 4.42 -5.54
CA ARG A 26 -0.71 5.15 -6.55
C ARG A 26 -0.36 6.51 -5.96
N LEU A 27 0.90 6.66 -5.54
CA LEU A 27 1.40 7.87 -4.92
C LEU A 27 1.66 8.96 -5.97
N GLU A 28 2.23 8.56 -7.10
CA GLU A 28 2.57 9.42 -8.24
C GLU A 28 2.34 8.66 -9.56
N THR A 29 2.64 9.27 -10.71
CA THR A 29 2.40 8.66 -12.02
C THR A 29 3.10 7.29 -12.16
N ASP A 30 4.30 7.14 -11.63
CA ASP A 30 5.17 5.98 -11.75
C ASP A 30 5.48 5.30 -10.40
N ARG A 31 4.83 5.72 -9.30
CA ARG A 31 5.13 5.24 -7.94
C ARG A 31 3.93 4.64 -7.26
N TYR A 32 4.12 3.44 -6.72
CA TYR A 32 3.09 2.71 -6.00
C TYR A 32 3.58 2.20 -4.65
N LEU A 33 2.70 2.29 -3.66
CA LEU A 33 2.85 1.64 -2.36
C LEU A 33 1.88 0.48 -2.28
N MET A 34 2.42 -0.73 -2.11
CA MET A 34 1.69 -1.97 -1.96
C MET A 34 1.70 -2.45 -0.51
N THR A 35 0.57 -2.90 -0.01
CA THR A 35 0.49 -3.65 1.24
C THR A 35 0.33 -5.13 0.91
N THR A 36 0.84 -5.99 1.77
CA THR A 36 0.81 -7.46 1.66
C THR A 36 0.46 -8.03 3.03
N THR A 37 0.09 -9.31 3.10
CA THR A 37 -0.03 -9.98 4.39
C THR A 37 1.28 -9.88 5.16
N THR A 38 1.21 -9.48 6.43
CA THR A 38 2.38 -9.24 7.30
C THR A 38 3.41 -10.38 7.23
N HIS A 39 2.94 -11.63 7.27
CA HIS A 39 3.83 -12.79 7.31
C HIS A 39 4.47 -13.14 5.96
N ASN A 40 3.91 -12.63 4.86
CA ASN A 40 4.34 -12.99 3.51
C ASN A 40 5.07 -11.84 2.77
N ALA A 41 5.33 -10.72 3.46
CA ALA A 41 5.95 -9.54 2.84
C ALA A 41 7.29 -9.84 2.13
N ALA A 42 8.15 -10.63 2.77
CA ALA A 42 9.43 -11.04 2.18
C ALA A 42 9.23 -12.00 0.99
N GLY A 43 8.26 -12.91 1.08
CA GLY A 43 7.93 -13.87 0.01
C GLY A 43 7.39 -13.16 -1.23
N VAL A 44 6.48 -12.21 -1.04
CA VAL A 44 5.94 -11.37 -2.12
C VAL A 44 7.04 -10.56 -2.81
N LEU A 45 7.94 -9.92 -2.07
CA LEU A 45 9.05 -9.18 -2.68
C LEU A 45 9.95 -10.10 -3.52
N ALA A 46 10.35 -11.24 -2.96
CA ALA A 46 11.17 -12.22 -3.68
C ALA A 46 10.46 -12.74 -4.94
N HIS A 47 9.14 -12.96 -4.88
CA HIS A 47 8.34 -13.40 -6.01
C HIS A 47 8.29 -12.32 -7.12
N MET A 48 8.16 -11.05 -6.76
CA MET A 48 8.18 -9.93 -7.70
C MET A 48 9.56 -9.75 -8.34
N GLU A 49 10.64 -9.85 -7.55
CA GLU A 49 12.02 -9.81 -8.05
C GLU A 49 12.33 -10.96 -9.00
N PHE A 50 11.89 -12.19 -8.68
CA PHE A 50 12.02 -13.33 -9.57
C PHE A 50 11.33 -13.07 -10.92
N HIS A 51 10.10 -12.57 -10.90
CA HIS A 51 9.37 -12.26 -12.12
C HIS A 51 10.05 -11.16 -12.95
N HIS A 52 10.56 -10.13 -12.29
CA HIS A 52 11.31 -9.08 -12.97
C HIS A 52 12.60 -9.60 -13.60
N GLN A 53 13.38 -10.40 -12.89
CA GLN A 53 14.67 -10.88 -13.38
C GLN A 53 14.56 -12.01 -14.41
N CYS A 54 13.62 -12.94 -14.21
CA CYS A 54 13.57 -14.19 -14.97
C CYS A 54 12.44 -14.25 -16.01
N VAL A 55 11.32 -13.58 -15.78
CA VAL A 55 10.13 -13.69 -16.64
C VAL A 55 9.96 -12.46 -17.53
N TRP A 56 10.15 -11.25 -16.97
CA TRP A 56 9.95 -9.98 -17.66
C TRP A 56 11.12 -8.99 -17.44
N PRO A 57 12.34 -9.33 -17.88
CA PRO A 57 13.53 -8.49 -17.67
C PRO A 57 13.51 -7.14 -18.40
N GLY A 58 12.59 -6.95 -19.35
CA GLY A 58 12.43 -5.69 -20.07
C GLY A 58 11.60 -4.62 -19.34
N LEU A 59 11.03 -4.93 -18.17
CA LEU A 59 10.23 -3.96 -17.42
C LEU A 59 11.12 -2.96 -16.69
N ASP A 60 10.88 -1.67 -16.92
CA ASP A 60 11.49 -0.57 -16.16
C ASP A 60 10.75 -0.38 -14.83
N VAL A 61 11.04 -1.28 -13.90
CA VAL A 61 10.43 -1.32 -12.57
C VAL A 61 11.51 -1.60 -11.54
N GLN A 62 11.39 -0.95 -10.39
CA GLN A 62 12.23 -1.17 -9.21
C GLN A 62 11.37 -1.46 -7.99
N PHE A 63 11.86 -2.35 -7.14
CA PHE A 63 11.20 -2.75 -5.90
C PHE A 63 12.06 -2.37 -4.70
N CYS A 64 11.40 -1.91 -3.63
CA CYS A 64 12.10 -1.59 -2.39
C CYS A 64 11.22 -1.96 -1.19
N SER A 65 11.75 -2.75 -0.27
CA SER A 65 11.06 -2.99 1.00
C SER A 65 11.11 -1.74 1.87
N VAL A 66 9.95 -1.28 2.32
CA VAL A 66 9.84 -0.16 3.29
C VAL A 66 9.03 -0.57 4.52
N THR A 67 8.88 -1.88 4.72
CA THR A 67 8.10 -2.51 5.79
C THR A 67 8.40 -1.92 7.17
N GLU A 68 9.67 -1.61 7.46
CA GLU A 68 10.09 -1.06 8.76
C GLU A 68 10.05 0.47 8.84
N LYS A 69 10.07 1.17 7.70
CA LYS A 69 10.21 2.64 7.64
C LYS A 69 8.87 3.35 7.63
N VAL A 70 7.84 2.70 7.12
CA VAL A 70 6.53 3.28 6.95
C VAL A 70 5.60 2.42 7.80
N GLY A 71 4.94 3.03 8.77
CA GLY A 71 4.04 2.38 9.72
C GLY A 71 3.17 3.41 10.44
N GLY A 72 1.93 3.06 10.79
CA GLY A 72 1.04 3.96 11.53
C GLY A 72 -0.26 3.29 11.93
N PRO A 73 -0.85 3.65 13.09
CA PRO A 73 -2.05 3.00 13.62
C PRO A 73 -3.30 3.27 12.76
N CYS A 74 -4.03 2.23 12.38
CA CYS A 74 -5.36 2.36 11.79
C CYS A 74 -6.37 2.87 12.83
N ARG A 75 -7.20 3.83 12.41
CA ARG A 75 -8.31 4.36 13.20
C ARG A 75 -9.62 4.08 12.47
N CYS A 76 -10.40 3.15 13.02
CA CYS A 76 -11.67 2.71 12.45
C CYS A 76 -12.85 3.06 13.37
N GLY A 77 -14.06 3.09 12.81
CA GLY A 77 -15.30 3.37 13.54
C GLY A 77 -15.75 4.83 13.53
N ALA A 78 -16.93 5.11 14.09
CA ALA A 78 -17.58 6.43 14.03
C ALA A 78 -16.77 7.55 14.69
N ALA A 79 -15.90 7.22 15.66
CA ALA A 79 -15.05 8.18 16.35
C ALA A 79 -13.81 8.62 15.55
N LYS A 80 -13.54 8.03 14.38
CA LYS A 80 -12.33 8.31 13.58
C LYS A 80 -12.10 9.80 13.25
N PRO A 81 -13.13 10.63 12.91
CA PRO A 81 -12.87 12.03 12.54
C PRO A 81 -12.36 12.84 13.73
N ARG A 82 -12.87 12.55 14.93
CA ARG A 82 -12.44 13.19 16.17
C ARG A 82 -10.98 12.88 16.49
N ILE A 83 -10.59 11.62 16.36
CA ILE A 83 -9.23 11.17 16.67
C ILE A 83 -8.24 11.74 15.65
N ILE A 84 -8.53 11.61 14.36
CA ILE A 84 -7.66 12.11 13.29
C ILE A 84 -7.58 13.65 13.33
N GLY A 85 -8.71 14.34 13.56
CA GLY A 85 -8.74 15.80 13.68
C GLY A 85 -7.86 16.34 14.81
N SER A 86 -7.68 15.58 15.90
CA SER A 86 -6.77 15.98 16.99
C SER A 86 -5.29 15.94 16.61
N CYS A 87 -4.92 15.09 15.64
CA CYS A 87 -3.55 14.96 15.15
C CYS A 87 -3.28 15.74 13.86
N ALA A 88 -4.32 16.03 13.08
CA ALA A 88 -4.22 16.62 11.74
C ALA A 88 -5.35 17.64 11.49
N ALA A 89 -5.38 18.70 12.30
CA ALA A 89 -6.45 19.70 12.32
C ALA A 89 -6.68 20.45 10.98
N GLN A 90 -5.75 20.34 10.03
CA GLN A 90 -5.84 21.02 8.72
C GLN A 90 -6.41 20.14 7.59
N ILE A 91 -6.85 18.91 7.89
CA ILE A 91 -7.39 17.98 6.88
C ILE A 91 -8.89 17.81 7.09
N SER A 92 -9.71 18.24 6.12
CA SER A 92 -11.13 17.84 6.09
C SER A 92 -11.23 16.34 5.82
N LEU A 93 -12.07 15.67 6.59
CA LEU A 93 -12.35 14.23 6.52
C LEU A 93 -13.79 13.96 6.05
N ASP A 94 -14.45 14.98 5.49
CA ASP A 94 -15.77 14.84 4.90
C ASP A 94 -15.69 13.91 3.69
N ASN A 95 -16.74 13.13 3.43
CA ASN A 95 -16.70 12.13 2.36
C ASN A 95 -16.44 12.74 0.97
N ASP A 96 -16.85 13.99 0.75
CA ASP A 96 -16.59 14.71 -0.51
C ASP A 96 -15.11 15.13 -0.64
N ALA A 97 -14.47 15.48 0.48
CA ALA A 97 -13.07 15.88 0.53
C ALA A 97 -12.12 14.67 0.62
N PHE A 98 -12.56 13.57 1.22
CA PHE A 98 -11.79 12.34 1.40
C PHE A 98 -12.66 11.08 1.14
N PRO A 99 -12.93 10.75 -0.14
CA PRO A 99 -13.72 9.58 -0.50
C PRO A 99 -13.11 8.24 -0.04
N LEU A 100 -13.87 7.16 -0.20
CA LEU A 100 -13.38 5.81 0.09
C LEU A 100 -12.16 5.46 -0.79
N LEU A 101 -11.16 4.82 -0.19
CA LEU A 101 -9.88 4.43 -0.83
C LEU A 101 -9.08 5.60 -1.42
N TRP A 102 -9.32 6.81 -0.93
CA TRP A 102 -8.48 7.96 -1.23
C TRP A 102 -7.24 7.96 -0.34
N LEU A 103 -6.13 8.44 -0.88
CA LEU A 103 -4.87 8.60 -0.19
C LEU A 103 -4.35 10.01 -0.42
N ARG A 104 -3.89 10.64 0.65
CA ARG A 104 -3.26 11.95 0.63
C ARG A 104 -1.86 11.85 1.21
N GLY A 105 -0.88 12.32 0.43
CA GLY A 105 0.54 12.25 0.76
C GLY A 105 1.35 12.08 -0.51
N ASN A 106 2.56 12.62 -0.52
CA ASN A 106 3.51 12.44 -1.61
C ASN A 106 4.42 11.25 -1.31
N SER A 107 5.13 10.74 -2.31
CA SER A 107 6.19 9.77 -2.06
C SER A 107 7.25 10.39 -1.14
N PRO A 108 7.57 9.77 0.02
CA PRO A 108 8.68 10.23 0.85
C PRO A 108 10.05 9.90 0.24
N PHE A 109 10.08 9.12 -0.85
CA PHE A 109 11.28 8.71 -1.55
C PHE A 109 11.51 9.59 -2.78
N LYS A 110 12.76 9.95 -3.09
CA LYS A 110 13.08 10.80 -4.25
C LYS A 110 13.34 10.02 -5.54
N GLU A 111 13.69 8.74 -5.45
CA GLU A 111 14.04 7.87 -6.58
C GLU A 111 12.81 7.17 -7.18
N SER A 112 12.84 6.95 -8.50
CA SER A 112 11.81 6.23 -9.26
C SER A 112 11.72 4.79 -8.76
N ALA A 113 10.69 4.47 -7.98
CA ALA A 113 10.47 3.15 -7.42
C ALA A 113 8.98 2.81 -7.53
N SER A 114 8.69 1.66 -8.11
CA SER A 114 7.38 1.35 -8.68
C SER A 114 6.56 0.43 -7.78
N ALA A 115 7.15 -0.24 -6.79
CA ALA A 115 6.40 -0.90 -5.73
C ALA A 115 7.16 -0.97 -4.40
N PHE A 116 6.45 -0.66 -3.33
CA PHE A 116 6.92 -0.70 -1.95
C PHE A 116 6.04 -1.66 -1.15
N SER A 117 6.58 -2.58 -0.34
CA SER A 117 5.78 -3.44 0.56
C SER A 117 5.59 -2.78 1.93
N TYR A 118 4.37 -2.83 2.49
CA TYR A 118 3.97 -2.18 3.75
C TYR A 118 3.09 -3.07 4.65
N GLN A 119 3.24 -2.90 5.97
CA GLN A 119 2.68 -3.73 7.04
C GLN A 119 1.54 -3.05 7.84
N PHE A 120 0.49 -3.79 8.20
CA PHE A 120 -0.44 -3.38 9.26
C PHE A 120 -0.91 -4.57 10.14
N PHE A 121 -1.03 -4.33 11.45
CA PHE A 121 -1.46 -5.30 12.47
C PHE A 121 -2.93 -5.06 12.86
N TRP A 122 -3.78 -6.08 12.71
CA TRP A 122 -5.15 -6.06 13.19
C TRP A 122 -5.19 -6.48 14.66
N GLY A 123 -5.62 -5.57 15.54
CA GLY A 123 -5.97 -5.88 16.93
C GLY A 123 -7.43 -5.51 17.18
N ILE A 124 -8.36 -6.39 16.82
CA ILE A 124 -9.67 -6.41 17.47
C ILE A 124 -9.54 -7.30 18.69
N ARG A 125 -9.59 -6.70 19.88
CA ARG A 125 -10.18 -7.39 21.03
C ARG A 125 -11.68 -7.38 20.80
N LEU A 126 -12.26 -8.56 20.67
CA LEU A 126 -13.66 -8.78 21.07
C LEU A 126 -13.77 -8.53 22.58
#